data_AF-A0A2V9LRR3-F1
#
_entry.id   AF-A0A2V9LRR3-F1
#
_cell.length_a   1.000
_cell.length_b   1.000
_cell.length_c   1.000
_cell.angle_alpha   90.00
_cell.angle_beta   90.00
_cell.angle_gamma   90.00
#
_symmetry.space_group_name_H-M   'P 1'
#
loop_
_entity.id
_entity.type
_entity.pdbx_description
1 polymer ?
#
loop_
_entity_poly.entity_id
_entity_poly.type
_entity_poly.pdbx_seq_one_letter_code
_entity_poly.pdbx_strand_id
1 'polypeptide(L)'
;MPSEALTARRHEFVGIFVLILTLLILVCLISYDPRDTCFNALSYKAAPDNRAGRIGAYASDLIFQVFGLPAFLLVLPLALLSWRLLRGRAIEGPFMRGLGFFLVVFVSCTALQLTHIRLPNTNFRPGGVTGFLLADILVPNLNMTGTLILLL
;
A
#
# COMPACT_ATOMS: atom_id res chain seq x y z
N MET A 1 18.54 30.46 20.93
CA MET A 1 18.37 29.31 20.02
C MET A 1 16.89 29.04 19.70
N PRO A 2 16.25 29.86 18.84
CA PRO A 2 14.85 29.67 18.42
C PRO A 2 14.68 28.73 17.20
N SER A 3 15.72 28.51 16.40
CA SER A 3 15.67 27.70 15.16
C SER A 3 15.52 26.20 15.40
N GLU A 4 16.12 25.66 16.47
CA GLU A 4 16.00 24.24 16.83
C GLU A 4 14.59 23.89 17.32
N ALA A 5 13.98 24.76 18.13
CA ALA A 5 12.62 24.59 18.62
C ALA A 5 11.58 24.62 17.48
N LEU A 6 11.77 25.47 16.46
CA LEU A 6 10.92 25.51 15.28
C LEU A 6 11.02 24.23 14.45
N THR A 7 12.24 23.70 14.29
CA THR A 7 12.50 22.47 13.53
C THR A 7 11.90 21.24 14.21
N ALA A 8 12.03 21.16 15.55
CA ALA A 8 11.41 20.11 16.35
C ALA A 8 9.88 20.13 16.22
N ARG A 9 9.25 21.30 16.41
CA ARG A 9 7.80 21.45 16.24
C ARG A 9 7.32 21.09 14.83
N ARG A 10 8.08 21.45 13.79
CA ARG A 10 7.74 21.07 12.41
C ARG A 10 7.74 19.54 12.23
N HIS A 11 8.74 18.83 12.77
CA HIS A 11 8.77 17.37 12.70
C HIS A 11 7.62 16.71 13.46
N GLU A 12 7.23 17.26 14.61
CA GLU A 12 6.05 16.80 15.35
C GLU A 12 4.76 16.96 14.52
N PHE A 13 4.51 18.16 13.95
CA PHE A 13 3.32 18.39 13.12
C PHE A 13 3.28 17.47 11.90
N VAL A 14 4.39 17.32 11.17
CA VAL A 14 4.47 16.42 10.02
C VAL A 14 4.30 14.96 10.48
N GLY A 15 4.90 14.57 11.60
CA GLY A 15 4.76 13.22 12.17
C GLY A 15 3.32 12.86 12.53
N ILE A 16 2.59 13.78 13.17
CA ILE A 16 1.17 13.62 13.49
C ILE A 16 0.35 13.51 12.20
N PHE A 17 0.61 14.39 11.21
CA PHE A 17 -0.10 14.35 9.94
C PHE A 17 0.10 13.02 9.20
N VAL A 18 1.35 12.54 9.11
CA VAL A 18 1.66 11.23 8.50
C VAL A 18 1.01 10.10 9.28
N LEU A 19 0.97 10.17 10.62
CA LEU A 19 0.29 9.15 11.44
C LEU A 19 -1.21 9.09 11.13
N ILE A 20 -1.88 10.25 11.07
CA ILE A 20 -3.31 10.35 10.73
C ILE A 20 -3.55 9.75 9.34
N LEU A 21 -2.73 10.13 8.35
CA LEU A 21 -2.85 9.59 6.99
C LEU A 21 -2.61 8.08 6.94
N THR A 22 -1.64 7.58 7.70
CA THR A 22 -1.35 6.14 7.81
C THR A 22 -2.54 5.37 8.36
N LEU A 23 -3.14 5.87 9.44
CA LEU A 23 -4.33 5.26 10.05
C LEU A 23 -5.53 5.34 9.11
N LEU A 24 -5.71 6.46 8.39
CA LEU A 24 -6.76 6.62 7.40
C LEU A 24 -6.61 5.59 6.27
N ILE A 25 -5.41 5.46 5.69
CA ILE A 25 -5.13 4.44 4.65
C ILE A 25 -5.39 3.04 5.18
N LEU A 26 -4.95 2.73 6.40
CA LEU A 26 -5.20 1.43 7.02
C LEU A 26 -6.71 1.15 7.17
N VAL A 27 -7.49 2.15 7.62
CA VAL A 27 -8.95 2.06 7.70
C VAL A 27 -9.56 1.86 6.32
N CYS A 28 -9.12 2.60 5.31
CA CYS A 28 -9.57 2.41 3.92
C CYS A 28 -9.35 0.96 3.46
N LEU A 29 -8.15 0.41 3.69
CA LEU A 29 -7.78 -0.94 3.24
C LEU A 29 -8.51 -2.04 4.01
N ILE A 30 -8.63 -1.94 5.34
CA ILE A 30 -9.33 -2.94 6.17
C ILE A 30 -10.83 -2.94 5.88
N SER A 31 -11.42 -1.77 5.63
CA SER A 31 -12.84 -1.63 5.33
C SER A 31 -13.17 -1.63 3.84
N TYR A 32 -12.29 -2.18 3.01
CA TYR A 32 -12.57 -2.35 1.59
C TYR A 32 -13.78 -3.25 1.37
N ASP A 33 -14.73 -2.77 0.57
CA ASP A 33 -15.82 -3.55 0.04
C ASP A 33 -15.86 -3.38 -1.49
N PRO A 34 -15.79 -4.47 -2.28
CA PRO A 34 -15.82 -4.37 -3.73
C PRO A 34 -17.14 -3.83 -4.31
N ARG A 35 -18.20 -3.78 -3.50
CA ARG A 35 -19.50 -3.22 -3.89
C ARG A 35 -19.54 -1.70 -3.76
N ASP A 36 -18.56 -1.09 -3.08
CA ASP A 36 -18.52 0.35 -2.88
C ASP A 36 -18.00 1.11 -4.12
N THR A 37 -17.25 0.44 -5.00
CA THR A 37 -16.52 1.07 -6.12
C THR A 37 -17.20 0.85 -7.47
N CYS A 38 -18.44 1.33 -7.60
CA CYS A 38 -19.02 1.55 -8.92
C CYS A 38 -18.82 3.01 -9.35
N PHE A 39 -18.02 3.20 -10.40
CA PHE A 39 -17.88 4.50 -11.09
C PHE A 39 -19.17 4.91 -11.81
N ASN A 40 -20.09 3.96 -12.02
CA ASN A 40 -21.44 4.22 -12.51
C ASN A 40 -22.34 4.67 -11.35
N ALA A 41 -23.11 5.71 -11.60
CA ALA A 41 -24.03 6.39 -10.67
C ALA A 41 -25.19 5.52 -10.11
N LEU A 42 -25.06 4.20 -10.11
CA LEU A 42 -26.05 3.21 -9.69
C LEU A 42 -25.60 2.35 -8.50
N SER A 43 -24.64 2.80 -7.69
CA SER A 43 -24.55 2.28 -6.32
C SER A 43 -25.81 2.72 -5.58
N TYR A 44 -26.80 1.84 -5.51
CA TYR A 44 -28.08 2.03 -4.82
C TYR A 44 -27.93 2.31 -3.30
N LYS A 45 -26.71 2.23 -2.77
CA LYS A 45 -26.39 2.58 -1.38
C LYS A 45 -26.07 4.07 -1.27
N ALA A 46 -26.84 4.77 -0.45
CA ALA A 46 -26.63 6.18 -0.12
C ALA A 46 -25.27 6.45 0.58
N ALA A 47 -24.69 5.42 1.23
CA ALA A 47 -23.38 5.48 1.89
C ALA A 47 -22.57 4.20 1.62
N PRO A 48 -21.26 4.31 1.32
CA PRO A 48 -20.39 3.15 1.17
C PRO A 48 -20.15 2.45 2.51
N ASP A 49 -19.85 1.15 2.47
CA ASP A 49 -19.49 0.36 3.65
C ASP A 49 -18.07 0.70 4.17
N ASN A 50 -17.22 1.31 3.32
CA ASN A 50 -15.91 1.80 3.70
C ASN A 50 -15.99 2.87 4.79
N ARG A 51 -15.26 2.66 5.89
CA ARG A 51 -15.32 3.51 7.09
C ARG A 51 -14.68 4.88 6.90
N ALA A 52 -13.88 5.06 5.85
CA ALA A 52 -13.36 6.36 5.44
C ALA A 52 -14.23 7.05 4.38
N GLY A 53 -15.45 6.55 4.16
CA GLY A 53 -16.43 7.11 3.23
C GLY A 53 -16.07 6.86 1.77
N ARG A 54 -16.67 7.65 0.87
CA ARG A 54 -16.53 7.47 -0.59
C ARG A 54 -15.09 7.61 -1.07
N ILE A 55 -14.36 8.58 -0.51
CA ILE A 55 -12.94 8.77 -0.84
C ILE A 55 -12.12 7.54 -0.42
N GLY A 56 -12.39 6.98 0.75
CA GLY A 56 -11.73 5.76 1.23
C GLY A 56 -12.03 4.52 0.37
N ALA A 57 -13.28 4.38 -0.08
CA ALA A 57 -13.66 3.32 -1.01
C ALA A 57 -12.87 3.40 -2.32
N TYR A 58 -12.82 4.56 -2.97
CA TYR A 58 -12.03 4.72 -4.20
C TYR A 58 -10.52 4.56 -3.97
N ALA A 59 -9.99 5.11 -2.86
CA ALA A 59 -8.57 5.01 -2.55
C ALA A 59 -8.14 3.56 -2.32
N SER A 60 -8.89 2.81 -1.49
CA SER A 60 -8.59 1.41 -1.22
C SER A 60 -8.69 0.54 -2.48
N ASP A 61 -9.72 0.77 -3.31
CA ASP A 61 -9.89 0.04 -4.56
C ASP A 61 -8.74 0.28 -5.54
N LEU A 62 -8.32 1.53 -5.75
CA LEU A 62 -7.16 1.84 -6.58
C LEU A 62 -5.87 1.21 -6.03
N ILE A 63 -5.64 1.29 -4.72
CA ILE A 63 -4.45 0.72 -4.09
C ILE A 63 -4.45 -0.82 -4.25
N PHE A 64 -5.58 -1.48 -4.01
CA PHE A 64 -5.72 -2.92 -4.21
C PHE A 64 -5.63 -3.34 -5.69
N GLN A 65 -6.16 -2.54 -6.62
CA GLN A 65 -6.00 -2.81 -8.04
C GLN A 65 -4.52 -2.78 -8.46
N VAL A 66 -3.75 -1.80 -7.98
CA VAL A 66 -2.32 -1.67 -8.31
C VAL A 66 -1.49 -2.76 -7.63
N PHE A 67 -1.60 -2.89 -6.31
CA PHE A 67 -0.68 -3.69 -5.50
C PHE A 67 -1.25 -5.05 -5.07
N GLY A 68 -2.56 -5.26 -5.09
CA GLY A 68 -3.19 -6.45 -4.51
C GLY A 68 -3.06 -6.48 -2.99
N LEU A 69 -3.02 -7.68 -2.40
CA LEU A 69 -2.87 -7.85 -0.95
C LEU A 69 -1.60 -7.19 -0.36
N PRO A 70 -0.45 -7.12 -1.06
CA PRO A 70 0.72 -6.36 -0.63
C PRO A 70 0.47 -4.88 -0.36
N ALA A 71 -0.68 -4.32 -0.76
CA ALA A 71 -1.13 -2.99 -0.37
C ALA A 71 -0.96 -2.70 1.14
N PHE A 72 -1.19 -3.70 2.00
CA PHE A 72 -1.01 -3.55 3.44
C PHE A 72 0.44 -3.26 3.85
N LEU A 73 1.43 -3.70 3.07
CA LEU A 73 2.83 -3.39 3.34
C LEU A 73 3.12 -1.89 3.23
N LEU A 74 2.36 -1.15 2.43
CA LEU A 74 2.51 0.31 2.27
C LEU A 74 2.23 1.08 3.58
N VAL A 75 1.47 0.49 4.50
CA VAL A 75 1.18 1.09 5.81
C VAL A 75 2.41 1.06 6.71
N LEU A 76 3.27 0.04 6.61
CA LEU A 76 4.45 -0.13 7.47
C LEU A 76 5.47 1.01 7.37
N PRO A 77 5.98 1.42 6.18
CA PRO A 77 6.94 2.50 6.10
C PRO A 77 6.34 3.84 6.52
N LEU A 78 5.03 4.06 6.27
CA LEU A 78 4.34 5.27 6.72
C LEU A 78 4.24 5.33 8.25
N ALA A 79 3.90 4.21 8.90
CA ALA A 79 3.87 4.10 10.36
C ALA A 79 5.26 4.29 10.99
N LEU A 80 6.30 3.70 10.38
CA LEU A 80 7.68 3.88 10.83
C LEU A 80 8.17 5.32 10.63
N LEU A 81 7.78 5.95 9.52
CA LEU A 81 8.09 7.34 9.21
C LEU A 81 7.44 8.27 10.24
N SER A 82 6.13 8.11 10.48
CA SER A 82 5.42 8.93 11.48
C SER A 82 6.03 8.77 12.86
N TRP A 83 6.34 7.53 13.27
CA TRP A 83 6.98 7.27 14.56
C TRP A 83 8.35 7.92 14.72
N ARG A 84 9.18 7.90 13.67
CA ARG A 84 10.49 8.55 13.69
C ARG A 84 10.39 10.07 13.75
N LEU A 85 9.48 10.65 12.97
CA LEU A 85 9.21 12.09 12.95
C LEU A 85 8.73 12.58 14.32
N LEU A 86 7.81 11.86 14.96
CA LEU A 86 7.33 12.16 16.32
C LEU A 86 8.44 12.08 17.37
N ARG A 87 9.43 11.21 17.17
CA ARG A 87 10.61 11.10 18.05
C ARG A 87 11.73 12.09 17.69
N GLY A 88 11.52 12.97 16.69
CA GLY A 88 12.55 13.89 16.19
C GLY A 88 13.79 13.18 15.64
N ARG A 89 13.69 11.89 15.27
CA ARG A 89 14.83 11.10 14.79
C ARG A 89 14.94 11.19 13.27
N ALA A 90 16.16 11.44 12.79
CA ALA A 90 16.45 11.39 11.36
C ALA A 90 16.31 9.96 10.80
N ILE A 91 16.03 9.88 9.50
CA ILE A 91 16.06 8.62 8.75
C ILE A 91 17.43 8.50 8.11
N GLU A 92 18.24 7.58 8.60
CA GLU A 92 19.53 7.26 8.00
C GLU A 92 19.32 6.50 6.70
N GLY A 93 19.87 7.01 5.59
CA GLY A 93 19.79 6.36 4.28
C GLY A 93 18.35 6.16 3.77
N PRO A 94 17.53 7.22 3.64
CA PRO A 94 16.14 7.11 3.22
C PRO A 94 16.01 6.47 1.83
N PHE A 95 16.97 6.71 0.95
CA PHE A 95 16.99 6.14 -0.39
C PHE A 95 17.12 4.61 -0.39
N MET A 96 18.14 4.06 0.29
CA MET A 96 18.36 2.61 0.33
C MET A 96 17.22 1.87 1.02
N ARG A 97 16.66 2.46 2.09
CA ARG A 97 15.48 1.89 2.77
C ARG A 97 14.24 1.92 1.88
N GLY A 98 14.03 3.01 1.16
CA GLY A 98 12.95 3.13 0.19
C GLY A 98 13.07 2.09 -0.93
N LEU A 99 14.26 1.97 -1.52
CA LEU A 99 14.53 0.98 -2.57
C LEU A 99 14.29 -0.45 -2.08
N GLY A 100 14.85 -0.82 -0.92
CA GLY A 100 14.64 -2.14 -0.32
C GLY A 100 13.16 -2.44 -0.04
N PHE A 101 12.41 -1.43 0.44
CA PHE A 101 10.98 -1.57 0.65
C PHE A 101 10.21 -1.80 -0.66
N PHE A 102 10.47 -1.00 -1.71
CA PHE A 102 9.82 -1.18 -3.00
C PHE A 102 10.13 -2.54 -3.62
N LEU A 103 11.37 -3.04 -3.45
CA LEU A 103 11.73 -4.40 -3.87
C LEU A 103 10.89 -5.45 -3.13
N VAL A 104 10.74 -5.35 -1.81
CA VAL A 104 9.90 -6.27 -1.03
C VAL A 104 8.44 -6.22 -1.51
N VAL A 105 7.90 -5.03 -1.78
CA VAL A 105 6.53 -4.89 -2.31
C VAL A 105 6.41 -5.59 -3.67
N PHE A 106 7.32 -5.33 -4.62
CA PHE A 106 7.28 -5.94 -5.95
C PHE A 106 7.45 -7.46 -5.93
N VAL A 107 8.36 -7.96 -5.09
CA VAL A 107 8.53 -9.40 -4.87
C VAL A 107 7.24 -9.99 -4.31
N SER A 108 6.64 -9.36 -3.31
CA SER A 108 5.38 -9.82 -2.69
C SER A 108 4.22 -9.82 -3.68
N CYS A 109 4.09 -8.77 -4.51
CA CYS A 109 3.09 -8.68 -5.57
C CYS A 109 3.23 -9.83 -6.57
N THR A 110 4.45 -10.05 -7.07
CA THR A 110 4.73 -11.09 -8.06
C THR A 110 4.52 -12.48 -7.48
N ALA A 111 5.04 -12.74 -6.27
CA ALA A 111 4.90 -14.02 -5.60
C ALA A 111 3.41 -14.36 -5.38
N LEU A 112 2.61 -13.44 -4.85
CA LEU A 112 1.18 -13.69 -4.65
C LEU A 112 0.42 -13.90 -5.95
N GLN A 113 0.81 -13.21 -7.04
CA GLN A 113 0.21 -13.45 -8.34
C GLN A 113 0.48 -14.88 -8.85
N LEU A 114 1.67 -15.44 -8.59
CA LEU A 114 2.06 -16.80 -9.00
C LEU A 114 1.42 -17.91 -8.15
N THR A 115 0.93 -17.59 -6.94
CA THR A 115 0.23 -18.58 -6.10
C THR A 115 -1.15 -18.99 -6.64
N HIS A 116 -1.68 -18.28 -7.65
CA HIS A 116 -3.01 -18.51 -8.24
C HIS A 116 -4.17 -18.53 -7.23
N ILE A 117 -3.99 -17.95 -6.05
CA ILE A 117 -5.04 -17.82 -5.04
C ILE A 117 -6.18 -17.00 -5.65
N ARG A 118 -7.41 -17.52 -5.59
CA ARG A 118 -8.61 -16.75 -5.92
C ARG A 118 -9.22 -16.23 -4.64
N LEU A 119 -9.24 -14.91 -4.50
CA LEU A 119 -9.93 -14.24 -3.40
C LEU A 119 -11.41 -14.13 -3.79
N PRO A 120 -12.33 -14.81 -3.07
CA PRO A 120 -13.75 -14.64 -3.31
C PRO A 120 -14.16 -13.22 -2.93
N ASN A 121 -15.10 -12.65 -3.68
CA ASN A 121 -15.63 -11.30 -3.42
C ASN A 121 -14.56 -10.20 -3.40
N THR A 122 -13.64 -10.19 -4.37
CA THR A 122 -12.71 -9.08 -4.60
C THR A 122 -12.67 -8.70 -6.07
N ASN A 123 -12.62 -7.40 -6.38
CA ASN A 123 -12.51 -6.91 -7.77
C ASN A 123 -11.04 -6.77 -8.24
N PHE A 124 -10.08 -7.16 -7.40
CA PHE A 124 -8.65 -7.04 -7.68
C PHE A 124 -7.95 -8.40 -7.72
N ARG A 125 -6.76 -8.44 -8.32
CA ARG A 125 -5.89 -9.63 -8.36
C ARG A 125 -5.07 -9.73 -7.08
N PRO A 126 -4.75 -10.92 -6.54
CA PRO A 126 -3.98 -11.05 -5.29
C PRO A 126 -2.65 -10.29 -5.28
N GLY A 127 -1.95 -10.22 -6.43
CA GLY A 127 -0.73 -9.43 -6.61
C GLY A 127 -0.93 -8.08 -7.31
N GLY A 128 -2.18 -7.68 -7.54
CA GLY A 128 -2.53 -6.48 -8.30
C GLY A 128 -2.07 -6.51 -9.76
N VAL A 129 -2.21 -5.38 -10.43
CA VAL A 129 -1.68 -5.16 -11.78
C VAL A 129 -0.16 -5.24 -11.78
N THR A 130 0.50 -4.74 -10.73
CA THR A 130 1.97 -4.80 -10.62
C THR A 130 2.49 -6.24 -10.64
N GLY A 131 1.94 -7.12 -9.80
CA GLY A 131 2.34 -8.53 -9.75
C GLY A 131 2.00 -9.27 -11.04
N PHE A 132 0.87 -8.94 -11.68
CA PHE A 132 0.51 -9.47 -12.99
C PHE A 132 1.53 -9.11 -14.06
N LEU A 133 1.88 -7.84 -14.21
CA LEU A 133 2.85 -7.39 -15.20
C LEU A 133 4.24 -7.99 -14.96
N LEU A 134 4.68 -8.05 -13.70
CA LEU A 134 5.97 -8.66 -13.37
C LEU A 134 5.99 -10.15 -13.66
N ALA A 135 4.92 -10.89 -13.32
CA ALA A 135 4.82 -12.31 -13.64
C ALA A 135 4.78 -12.55 -15.17
N ASP A 136 4.06 -11.72 -15.91
CA ASP A 136 3.95 -11.79 -17.38
C ASP A 136 5.29 -11.50 -18.09
N ILE A 137 6.17 -10.71 -17.47
CA ILE A 137 7.53 -10.49 -17.96
C ILE A 137 8.47 -11.62 -17.51
N LEU A 138 8.43 -12.00 -16.23
CA LEU A 138 9.43 -12.92 -15.65
C LEU A 138 9.23 -14.36 -16.09
N VAL A 139 8.00 -14.87 -16.09
CA VAL A 139 7.74 -16.29 -16.36
C VAL A 139 8.14 -16.69 -17.79
N PRO A 140 7.82 -15.92 -18.85
CA PRO A 140 8.26 -16.27 -20.20
C PRO A 140 9.78 -16.18 -20.41
N ASN A 141 10.46 -15.29 -19.69
CA ASN A 141 11.90 -15.05 -19.85
C ASN A 141 12.78 -15.97 -18.97
N LEU A 142 12.33 -16.32 -17.77
CA LEU A 142 13.09 -17.10 -16.79
C LEU A 142 12.51 -18.48 -16.51
N ASN A 143 11.36 -18.81 -17.10
CA ASN A 143 10.52 -19.94 -16.72
C ASN A 143 10.03 -19.82 -15.26
N MET A 144 9.13 -20.72 -14.84
CA MET A 144 8.55 -20.71 -13.49
C MET A 144 9.63 -20.88 -12.41
N THR A 145 10.54 -21.85 -12.60
CA THR A 145 11.61 -22.13 -11.63
C THR A 145 12.57 -20.95 -11.47
N GLY A 146 13.00 -20.33 -12.57
CA GLY A 146 13.90 -19.17 -12.51
C GLY A 146 13.23 -17.95 -11.89
N THR A 147 11.93 -17.76 -12.14
CA THR A 147 11.14 -16.71 -11.51
C THR A 147 11.06 -16.89 -9.99
N LEU A 148 10.79 -18.11 -9.53
CA LEU A 148 10.73 -18.38 -8.08
C LEU A 148 12.08 -18.19 -7.38
N ILE A 149 13.19 -18.56 -8.04
CA ILE A 149 14.54 -18.34 -7.50
C ILE A 149 14.86 -16.85 -7.41
N LEU A 150 14.48 -16.05 -8.41
CA LEU A 150 14.72 -14.61 -8.39
C LEU A 150 13.96 -13.89 -7.26
N LEU A 151 12.79 -14.41 -6.88
CA LEU A 151 11.94 -13.83 -5.85
C LEU A 151 12.36 -14.19 -4.41
N LEU A 152 13.36 -15.06 -4.21
CA LEU A 152 13.82 -15.55 -2.91
C LEU A 152 15.05 -14.78 -2.40
#